data_AF-A0A9D0TFD6-F1
#
_entry.id   AF-A0A9D0TFD6-F1
#
_cell.length_a   1.000
_cell.length_b   1.000
_cell.length_c   1.000
_cell.angle_alpha   90.00
_cell.angle_beta   90.00
_cell.angle_gamma   90.00
#
_symmetry.space_group_name_H-M   'P 1'
#
loop_
_entity.id
_entity.type
_entity.pdbx_description
1 polymer ?
#
loop_
_entity_poly.entity_id
_entity_poly.type
_entity_poly.pdbx_seq_one_letter_code
_entity_poly.pdbx_strand_id
1 'polypeptide(L)'
;HTHRRAIEQGLGEHGASVHFVTEELDGGPVIVQVRVPVLPGDTAERLAARVLEQEHRLYPLAIRWLAEGRVRWQDDQLLFDGQPLQQPLQLNSNALQPDR
;
A
#
# COMPACT_ATOMS: atom_id res chain seq x y z
N HIS A 1 6.66 -10.46 -11.10
CA HIS A 1 6.03 -11.79 -10.91
C HIS A 1 4.97 -11.84 -9.81
N THR A 2 4.75 -10.77 -9.04
CA THR A 2 3.79 -10.71 -7.92
C THR A 2 2.34 -10.96 -8.36
N HIS A 3 1.88 -10.34 -9.45
CA HIS A 3 0.51 -10.49 -9.94
C HIS A 3 0.17 -11.92 -10.39
N ARG A 4 1.08 -12.56 -11.14
CA ARG A 4 0.90 -13.96 -11.59
C ARG A 4 0.81 -14.91 -10.41
N ARG A 5 1.69 -14.75 -9.41
CA ARG A 5 1.67 -15.54 -8.18
C ARG A 5 0.35 -15.38 -7.41
N ALA A 6 -0.19 -14.16 -7.34
CA ALA A 6 -1.48 -13.91 -6.69
C ALA A 6 -2.62 -14.73 -7.32
N ILE A 7 -2.65 -14.79 -8.66
CA ILE A 7 -3.63 -15.57 -9.41
C ILE A 7 -3.40 -17.08 -9.23
N GLU A 8 -2.16 -17.54 -9.38
CA GLU A 8 -1.81 -18.97 -9.25
C GLU A 8 -2.10 -19.52 -7.84
N GLN A 9 -1.98 -18.67 -6.81
CA GLN A 9 -2.31 -19.00 -5.43
C GLN A 9 -3.81 -18.88 -5.11
N GLY A 10 -4.63 -18.40 -6.06
CA GLY A 10 -6.06 -18.22 -5.86
C GLY A 10 -6.41 -17.16 -4.82
N LEU A 11 -5.56 -16.12 -4.65
CA LEU A 11 -5.84 -15.03 -3.72
C LEU A 11 -7.05 -14.22 -4.21
N GLY A 12 -7.96 -13.88 -3.30
CA GLY A 12 -9.11 -13.02 -3.62
C GLY A 12 -8.74 -11.53 -3.78
N GLU A 13 -7.61 -11.12 -3.21
CA GLU A 13 -7.12 -9.75 -3.23
C GLU A 13 -5.60 -9.71 -3.50
N HIS A 14 -5.17 -8.63 -4.15
CA HIS A 14 -3.79 -8.24 -4.35
C HIS A 14 -3.66 -6.73 -4.10
N GLY A 15 -2.53 -6.10 -4.41
CA GLY A 15 -2.39 -4.67 -4.10
C GLY A 15 -0.98 -4.13 -4.27
N ALA A 16 -0.79 -2.93 -3.71
CA ALA A 16 0.48 -2.24 -3.64
C ALA A 16 0.62 -1.52 -2.29
N SER A 17 1.85 -1.23 -1.89
CA SER A 17 2.18 -0.52 -0.65
C SER A 17 3.27 0.53 -0.91
N VAL A 18 3.26 1.58 -0.09
CA VAL A 18 4.37 2.55 0.02
C VAL A 18 4.97 2.42 1.40
N HIS A 19 6.28 2.23 1.47
CA HIS A 19 7.01 2.00 2.71
C HIS A 19 8.33 2.78 2.69
N PHE A 20 8.92 2.97 3.87
CA PHE A 20 10.29 3.51 3.97
C PHE A 20 11.31 2.45 3.60
N VAL A 21 12.40 2.83 2.93
CA VAL A 21 13.45 1.88 2.57
C VAL A 21 14.35 1.61 3.78
N THR A 22 14.65 0.33 4.03
CA THR A 22 15.63 -0.15 5.02
C THR A 22 16.65 -1.06 4.35
N GLU A 23 17.57 -1.63 5.13
CA GLU A 23 18.54 -2.62 4.63
C GLU A 23 17.87 -3.96 4.26
N GLU A 24 16.70 -4.25 4.82
CA GLU A 24 15.90 -5.43 4.49
C GLU A 24 15.07 -5.18 3.23
N LEU A 25 15.14 -6.11 2.27
CA LEU A 25 14.37 -6.04 1.04
C LEU A 25 12.87 -6.01 1.34
N ASP A 26 12.20 -4.93 0.93
CA ASP A 26 10.78 -4.66 1.20
C ASP A 26 10.41 -4.73 2.71
N GLY A 27 11.38 -4.52 3.61
CA GLY A 27 11.22 -4.76 5.05
C GLY A 27 10.94 -3.52 5.91
N GLY A 28 10.96 -2.32 5.32
CA GLY A 28 10.72 -1.09 6.08
C GLY A 28 9.25 -0.83 6.40
N PRO A 29 8.96 0.08 7.35
CA PRO A 29 7.61 0.32 7.83
C PRO A 29 6.70 0.86 6.72
N VAL A 30 5.54 0.22 6.56
CA VAL A 30 4.57 0.56 5.52
C VAL A 30 3.71 1.75 5.96
N ILE A 31 3.70 2.80 5.15
CA ILE A 31 2.91 4.01 5.36
C ILE A 31 1.45 3.76 5.00
N VAL A 32 1.23 3.31 3.77
CA VAL A 32 -0.09 3.15 3.19
C VAL A 32 -0.09 2.04 2.15
N GLN A 33 -1.20 1.34 2.07
CA GLN A 33 -1.41 0.26 1.13
C GLN A 33 -2.78 0.37 0.45
N VAL A 34 -2.93 -0.29 -0.68
CA VAL A 34 -4.18 -0.40 -1.42
C VAL A 34 -4.46 -1.88 -1.72
N ARG A 35 -5.71 -2.29 -1.54
CA ARG A 35 -6.19 -3.62 -1.90
C ARG A 35 -6.98 -3.53 -3.20
N VAL A 36 -6.79 -4.52 -4.04
CA VAL A 36 -7.32 -4.62 -5.39
C VAL A 36 -7.88 -6.03 -5.54
N PRO A 37 -9.16 -6.19 -5.92
CA PRO A 37 -9.74 -7.52 -6.06
C PRO A 37 -9.06 -8.26 -7.21
N VAL A 38 -8.83 -9.56 -7.03
CA VAL A 38 -8.47 -10.49 -8.12
C VAL A 38 -9.77 -11.09 -8.65
N LEU A 39 -10.10 -10.80 -9.90
CA LEU A 39 -11.38 -11.20 -10.48
C LEU A 39 -11.28 -12.57 -11.17
N PRO A 40 -12.38 -13.34 -11.21
CA PRO A 40 -12.43 -14.58 -12.00
C PRO A 40 -12.03 -14.32 -13.46
N GLY A 41 -11.04 -15.08 -13.95
CA GLY A 41 -10.52 -14.92 -15.31
C GLY A 41 -9.56 -13.75 -15.52
N ASP A 42 -9.06 -13.12 -14.45
CA ASP A 42 -7.96 -12.18 -14.56
C ASP A 42 -6.72 -12.84 -15.19
N THR A 43 -6.06 -12.10 -16.06
CA THR A 43 -4.68 -12.38 -16.44
C THR A 43 -3.75 -11.54 -15.58
N ALA A 44 -2.47 -11.89 -15.54
CA ALA A 44 -1.46 -11.13 -14.80
C ALA A 44 -1.41 -9.66 -15.25
N GLU A 45 -1.62 -9.39 -16.55
CA GLU A 45 -1.60 -8.06 -17.15
C GLU A 45 -2.83 -7.23 -16.73
N ARG A 46 -4.02 -7.85 -16.67
CA ARG A 46 -5.25 -7.18 -16.22
C ARG A 46 -5.18 -6.83 -14.73
N LEU A 47 -4.66 -7.75 -13.92
CA LEU A 47 -4.43 -7.49 -12.50
C LEU A 47 -3.36 -6.40 -12.31
N ALA A 48 -2.25 -6.47 -13.05
CA ALA A 48 -1.19 -5.45 -13.02
C ALA A 48 -1.71 -4.05 -13.37
N ALA A 49 -2.52 -3.93 -14.43
CA ALA A 49 -3.11 -2.64 -14.83
C ALA A 49 -3.99 -2.06 -13.72
N ARG A 50 -4.82 -2.90 -13.08
CA ARG A 50 -5.68 -2.48 -11.95
C ARG A 50 -4.87 -2.05 -10.74
N VAL A 51 -3.74 -2.71 -10.44
CA VAL A 51 -2.81 -2.31 -9.38
C VAL A 51 -2.15 -0.98 -9.73
N LEU A 52 -1.64 -0.82 -10.95
CA LEU A 52 -0.96 0.39 -11.42
C LEU A 52 -1.87 1.64 -11.34
N GLU A 53 -3.16 1.50 -11.67
CA GLU A 53 -4.14 2.58 -11.47
C GLU A 53 -4.23 3.05 -10.01
N GLN A 54 -4.12 2.12 -9.06
CA GLN A 54 -4.10 2.47 -7.65
C GLN A 54 -2.75 3.02 -7.20
N GLU A 55 -1.61 2.54 -7.74
CA GLU A 55 -0.28 3.09 -7.46
C GLU A 55 -0.20 4.58 -7.81
N HIS A 56 -0.80 4.99 -8.94
CA HIS A 56 -0.89 6.40 -9.34
C HIS A 56 -1.65 7.29 -8.35
N ARG A 57 -2.47 6.71 -7.46
CA ARG A 57 -3.16 7.41 -6.37
C ARG A 57 -2.39 7.29 -5.06
N LEU A 58 -1.91 6.08 -4.78
CA LEU A 58 -1.22 5.70 -3.55
C LEU A 58 0.08 6.49 -3.37
N TYR A 59 0.89 6.55 -4.43
CA TYR A 59 2.24 7.13 -4.35
C TYR A 59 2.20 8.65 -4.14
N PRO A 60 1.47 9.46 -4.94
CA PRO A 60 1.40 10.90 -4.71
C PRO A 60 0.77 11.27 -3.35
N LEU A 61 -0.14 10.44 -2.84
CA LEU A 61 -0.75 10.64 -1.53
C LEU A 61 0.27 10.49 -0.39
N ALA A 62 1.08 9.44 -0.43
CA ALA A 62 2.15 9.22 0.54
C ALA A 62 3.18 10.36 0.51
N ILE A 63 3.58 10.79 -0.70
CA ILE A 63 4.50 11.92 -0.89
C ILE A 63 3.90 13.22 -0.34
N ARG A 64 2.60 13.46 -0.56
CA ARG A 64 1.91 14.63 0.01
C ARG A 64 1.98 14.62 1.54
N TRP A 65 1.67 13.51 2.19
CA TRP A 65 1.73 13.46 3.65
C TRP A 65 3.13 13.61 4.22
N LEU A 66 4.15 13.10 3.52
CA LEU A 66 5.54 13.36 3.86
C LEU A 66 5.86 14.86 3.75
N ALA A 67 5.48 15.52 2.65
CA ALA A 67 5.70 16.94 2.44
C ALA A 67 4.93 17.83 3.44
N GLU A 68 3.74 17.42 3.85
CA GLU A 68 2.93 18.08 4.89
C GLU A 68 3.42 17.77 6.32
N GLY A 69 4.41 16.89 6.48
CA GLY A 69 4.93 16.46 7.78
C GLY A 69 3.93 15.66 8.62
N ARG A 70 2.89 15.10 7.97
CA ARG A 70 1.87 14.24 8.57
C ARG A 70 2.41 12.84 8.80
N VAL A 71 3.19 12.32 7.85
CA VAL A 71 3.95 11.08 8.03
C VAL A 71 5.36 11.41 8.53
N ARG A 72 5.79 10.77 9.60
CA ARG A 72 7.17 10.85 10.11
C ARG A 72 7.63 9.48 10.58
N TRP A 73 8.89 9.15 10.32
CA TRP A 73 9.51 7.97 10.91
C TRP A 73 10.61 8.44 11.86
N GLN A 74 10.41 8.21 13.16
CA GLN A 74 11.29 8.68 14.23
C GLN A 74 11.32 7.64 15.35
N ASP A 75 12.51 7.40 15.94
CA ASP A 75 12.69 6.50 17.08
C ASP A 75 12.10 5.09 16.81
N ASP A 76 12.36 4.56 15.61
CA ASP A 76 11.79 3.31 15.08
C ASP A 76 10.25 3.24 15.04
N GLN A 77 9.57 4.38 15.20
CA GLN A 77 8.12 4.47 15.17
C GLN A 77 7.63 5.30 13.98
N LEU A 78 6.73 4.69 13.21
CA LEU A 78 6.03 5.39 12.13
C LEU A 78 4.83 6.14 12.70
N LEU A 79 4.80 7.45 12.50
CA LEU A 79 3.76 8.37 12.97
C LEU A 79 2.92 8.88 11.80
N PHE A 80 1.61 9.01 12.04
CA PHE A 80 0.67 9.73 11.19
C PHE A 80 -0.10 10.76 12.02
N ASP A 81 -0.04 12.03 11.64
CA ASP A 81 -0.62 13.16 12.37
C ASP A 81 -0.20 13.18 13.86
N GLY A 82 1.06 12.81 14.12
CA GLY A 82 1.64 12.74 15.47
C GLY A 82 1.22 11.53 16.30
N GLN A 83 0.44 10.60 15.74
CA GLN A 83 0.04 9.36 16.41
C GLN A 83 0.79 8.15 15.82
N PRO A 84 1.22 7.19 16.64
CA PRO A 84 1.80 5.94 16.15
C PRO A 84 0.84 5.18 15.24
N LEU A 85 1.32 4.80 14.05
CA LEU A 85 0.64 3.84 13.20
C LEU A 85 0.85 2.43 13.77
N GLN A 86 -0.22 1.83 14.26
CA GLN A 86 -0.24 0.42 14.68
C GLN A 86 -0.26 -0.52 13.47
N GLN A 87 -0.76 -0.02 12.34
CA GLN A 87 -0.89 -0.74 11.08
C GLN A 87 -0.86 0.24 9.91
N PRO A 88 -0.59 -0.24 8.69
CA PRO A 88 -0.53 0.61 7.53
C PRO A 88 -1.90 1.24 7.23
N LEU A 89 -1.91 2.50 6.77
CA LEU A 89 -3.14 3.14 6.33
C LEU A 89 -3.69 2.45 5.09
N GLN A 90 -5.01 2.33 4.98
CA GLN A 90 -5.65 1.75 3.81
C GLN A 90 -6.18 2.87 2.89
N LEU A 91 -5.71 2.90 1.65
CA LEU A 91 -6.30 3.73 0.60
C LEU A 91 -7.61 3.07 0.14
N ASN A 92 -8.74 3.55 0.66
CA ASN A 92 -10.06 3.16 0.17
C ASN A 92 -10.60 4.20 -0.82
N SER A 93 -11.46 3.76 -1.73
CA SER A 93 -12.05 4.58 -2.80
C SER A 93 -12.77 5.84 -2.33
N ASN A 94 -13.08 5.99 -1.03
CA ASN A 94 -13.84 7.14 -0.51
C ASN A 94 -13.47 7.69 0.89
N ALA A 95 -12.47 7.16 1.60
CA ALA A 95 -11.90 7.75 2.83
C ALA A 95 -10.79 6.83 3.37
N LEU A 96 -9.71 7.42 3.88
CA LEU A 96 -8.67 6.70 4.61
C LEU A 96 -9.28 6.11 5.89
N GLN A 97 -9.17 4.80 6.09
CA GLN A 97 -9.51 4.17 7.36
C GLN A 97 -8.34 3.29 7.82
N PRO A 98 -8.00 3.28 9.11
CA PRO A 98 -7.13 2.26 9.69
C PRO A 98 -7.86 0.89 9.67
N ASP A 99 -7.16 -0.17 9.25
CA ASP A 99 -7.69 -1.55 9.14
C ASP A 99 -8.05 -2.16 10.51
N ARG A 100 -9.33 -2.36 10.84
CA ARG A 100 -9.73 -2.75 12.21
C ARG A 100 -9.15 -4.06 12.73
#